data_AF-A0A2U2V5G1-F1
#
_entry.id   AF-A0A2U2V5G1-F1
#
_cell.length_a   1.000
_cell.length_b   1.000
_cell.length_c   1.000
_cell.angle_alpha   90.00
_cell.angle_beta   90.00
_cell.angle_gamma   90.00
#
_symmetry.space_group_name_H-M   'P 1'
#
loop_
_entity.id
_entity.type
_entity.pdbx_description
1 polymer ?
#
loop_
_entity_poly.entity_id
_entity_poly.type
_entity_poly.pdbx_seq_one_letter_code
_entity_poly.pdbx_strand_id
1 'polypeptide(L)'
;MSIKKLEDGRYFVDIRPDGSKGRRIRRKFEKKNLAVAFEREVLADRPSVDVFGNLLDKRYLSDFIATWWLLIGRHKDYANRRLNNLQCICLDMGDPMMYEIDERMVAEYRSRRLDQGVKASTINHDLFAFSAALKAMAEIGEYHGSNPVLSLPRLKEKTPEMAYLNHEEIGAFLSICKGSGDYYRMAVLLLSTGCRWNEAYQLMGEHIIGNKVVFNFTKNNKRRVVPVSDDVVRLVKHRKEGRLFRVSYKWFRLKLKVAKPNLPDGQAVHVLRHTFATHFMMNGGNIISLQKILGHADISQTMTYAHFSPDYLSDAVMHNPLCDMSIECPHFEEKGR
;
A
#
# COMPACT_ATOMS: atom_id res chain seq x y z
N MET A 1 -24.29 -55.22 -3.84
CA MET A 1 -25.00 -54.42 -4.86
C MET A 1 -25.45 -53.12 -4.23
N SER A 2 -25.12 -52.01 -4.87
CA SER A 2 -25.33 -50.64 -4.41
C SER A 2 -26.73 -50.11 -4.71
N ILE A 3 -27.51 -50.79 -5.56
CA ILE A 3 -28.91 -50.47 -5.84
C ILE A 3 -29.81 -51.61 -5.35
N LYS A 4 -30.86 -51.28 -4.60
CA LYS A 4 -31.87 -52.21 -4.08
C LYS A 4 -33.27 -51.77 -4.51
N LYS A 5 -34.14 -52.72 -4.90
CA LYS A 5 -35.56 -52.44 -5.13
C LYS A 5 -36.32 -52.54 -3.80
N LEU A 6 -37.15 -51.56 -3.51
CA LEU A 6 -38.00 -51.50 -2.32
C LEU A 6 -39.37 -52.11 -2.61
N GLU A 7 -40.09 -52.49 -1.55
CA GLU A 7 -41.44 -53.07 -1.62
C GLU A 7 -42.46 -52.11 -2.25
N ASP A 8 -42.21 -50.80 -2.15
CA ASP A 8 -43.02 -49.74 -2.75
C ASP A 8 -42.75 -49.53 -4.27
N GLY A 9 -41.93 -50.39 -4.89
CA GLY A 9 -41.60 -50.33 -6.31
C GLY A 9 -40.45 -49.39 -6.69
N ARG A 10 -39.95 -48.58 -5.73
CA ARG A 10 -38.84 -47.64 -5.95
C ARG A 10 -37.47 -48.30 -5.81
N TYR A 11 -36.44 -47.60 -6.24
CA TYR A 11 -35.05 -48.04 -6.22
C TYR A 11 -34.23 -47.21 -5.25
N PHE A 12 -33.53 -47.84 -4.34
CA PHE A 12 -32.67 -47.23 -3.33
C PHE A 12 -31.20 -47.45 -3.70
N VAL A 13 -30.46 -46.36 -3.90
CA VAL A 13 -29.02 -46.37 -4.10
C VAL A 13 -28.33 -46.11 -2.77
N ASP A 14 -27.33 -46.92 -2.44
CA ASP A 14 -26.48 -46.83 -1.26
C ASP A 14 -25.04 -47.13 -1.65
N ILE A 15 -24.26 -46.08 -1.84
CA ILE A 15 -22.89 -46.14 -2.35
C ILE A 15 -21.92 -45.44 -1.40
N ARG A 16 -20.69 -45.95 -1.36
CA ARG A 16 -19.54 -45.29 -0.74
C ARG A 16 -18.47 -45.13 -1.81
N PRO A 17 -18.39 -43.96 -2.48
CA PRO A 17 -17.45 -43.75 -3.58
C PRO A 17 -15.99 -43.95 -3.16
N ASP A 18 -15.63 -43.58 -1.93
CA ASP A 18 -14.26 -43.66 -1.39
C ASP A 18 -13.98 -44.93 -0.57
N GLY A 19 -14.73 -46.01 -0.80
CA GLY A 19 -14.54 -47.28 -0.11
C GLY A 19 -15.14 -47.35 1.30
N SER A 20 -14.75 -48.33 2.11
CA SER A 20 -15.45 -48.70 3.36
C SER A 20 -15.50 -47.59 4.42
N LYS A 21 -14.52 -46.67 4.42
CA LYS A 21 -14.44 -45.49 5.31
C LYS A 21 -14.92 -44.17 4.65
N GLY A 22 -15.32 -44.20 3.38
CA GLY A 22 -15.75 -43.03 2.61
C GLY A 22 -17.15 -42.51 2.94
N ARG A 23 -17.49 -41.33 2.41
CA ARG A 23 -18.81 -40.72 2.57
C ARG A 23 -19.88 -41.64 1.99
N ARG A 24 -20.89 -41.98 2.80
CA ARG A 24 -22.02 -42.83 2.38
C ARG A 24 -23.13 -41.97 1.79
N ILE A 25 -23.47 -42.19 0.53
CA ILE A 25 -24.51 -41.47 -0.21
C ILE A 25 -25.70 -42.40 -0.41
N ARG A 26 -26.89 -41.93 -0.03
CA ARG A 26 -28.14 -42.70 -0.08
C ARG A 26 -29.26 -41.91 -0.72
N ARG A 27 -29.92 -42.46 -1.73
CA ARG A 27 -31.01 -41.77 -2.45
C ARG A 27 -32.04 -42.75 -3.03
N LYS A 28 -33.31 -42.35 -3.11
CA LYS A 28 -34.41 -43.13 -3.70
C LYS A 28 -34.78 -42.59 -5.09
N PHE A 29 -35.18 -43.48 -5.99
CA PHE A 29 -35.55 -43.19 -7.37
C PHE A 29 -36.79 -43.99 -7.78
N GLU A 30 -37.66 -43.38 -8.59
CA GLU A 30 -38.87 -44.03 -9.11
C GLU A 30 -38.57 -45.08 -10.20
N LYS A 31 -37.49 -44.90 -10.97
CA LYS A 31 -37.13 -45.77 -12.10
C LYS A 31 -35.71 -46.31 -11.95
N LYS A 32 -35.51 -47.58 -12.31
CA LYS A 32 -34.20 -48.28 -12.25
C LYS A 32 -33.11 -47.56 -13.05
N ASN A 33 -33.44 -47.07 -14.24
CA ASN A 33 -32.47 -46.42 -15.13
C ASN A 33 -31.92 -45.12 -14.54
N LEU A 34 -32.72 -44.38 -13.76
CA LEU A 34 -32.27 -43.19 -13.05
C LEU A 34 -31.32 -43.53 -11.90
N ALA A 35 -31.60 -44.62 -11.17
CA ALA A 35 -30.71 -45.12 -10.12
C ALA A 35 -29.35 -45.57 -10.68
N VAL A 36 -29.34 -46.25 -11.82
CA VAL A 36 -28.12 -46.70 -12.52
C VAL A 36 -27.34 -45.52 -13.12
N ALA A 37 -28.03 -44.54 -13.71
CA ALA A 37 -27.40 -43.33 -14.22
C ALA A 37 -26.73 -42.52 -13.09
N PHE A 38 -27.42 -42.34 -11.96
CA PHE A 38 -26.88 -41.68 -10.77
C PHE A 38 -25.68 -42.42 -10.17
N GLU A 39 -25.74 -43.75 -10.08
CA GLU A 39 -24.61 -44.56 -9.64
C GLU A 39 -23.40 -44.40 -10.57
N ARG A 40 -23.62 -44.43 -11.89
CA ARG A 40 -22.56 -44.19 -12.88
C ARG A 40 -22.01 -42.77 -12.79
N GLU A 41 -22.85 -41.77 -12.63
CA GLU A 41 -22.46 -40.37 -12.50
C GLU A 41 -21.62 -40.14 -11.25
N VAL A 42 -22.03 -40.65 -10.08
CA VAL A 42 -21.25 -40.52 -8.84
C VAL A 42 -19.93 -41.30 -8.88
N LEU A 43 -19.83 -42.35 -9.69
CA LEU A 43 -18.60 -43.12 -9.90
C LEU A 43 -17.70 -42.56 -11.02
N ALA A 44 -18.29 -41.92 -12.05
CA ALA A 44 -17.59 -41.40 -13.23
C ALA A 44 -17.20 -39.93 -13.09
N ASP A 45 -18.04 -39.12 -12.43
CA ASP A 45 -17.81 -37.73 -12.13
C ASP A 45 -17.06 -37.68 -10.80
N ARG A 46 -15.73 -37.75 -10.88
CA ARG A 46 -14.85 -37.24 -9.83
C ARG A 46 -14.62 -35.76 -10.13
N PRO A 47 -15.49 -34.82 -9.70
CA PRO A 47 -14.97 -33.51 -9.40
C PRO A 47 -13.92 -33.77 -8.32
N SER A 48 -12.67 -33.50 -8.66
CA SER A 48 -11.60 -33.46 -7.67
C SER A 48 -12.04 -32.35 -6.72
N VAL A 49 -12.56 -32.76 -5.57
CA VAL A 49 -13.04 -31.86 -4.54
C VAL A 49 -11.99 -31.84 -3.43
N ASP A 50 -11.83 -30.69 -2.79
CA ASP A 50 -11.01 -30.61 -1.58
C ASP A 50 -11.65 -31.42 -0.43
N VAL A 51 -10.95 -31.50 0.71
CA VAL A 51 -11.43 -32.19 1.93
C VAL A 51 -12.79 -31.64 2.41
N PHE A 52 -13.17 -30.44 1.98
CA PHE A 52 -14.40 -29.73 2.35
C PHE A 52 -15.50 -29.81 1.29
N GLY A 53 -15.26 -30.48 0.16
CA GLY A 53 -16.25 -30.68 -0.90
C GLY A 53 -16.31 -29.55 -1.96
N ASN A 54 -15.36 -28.62 -1.96
CA ASN A 54 -15.27 -27.57 -2.97
C ASN A 54 -14.59 -28.08 -4.24
N LEU A 55 -15.04 -27.63 -5.41
CA LEU A 55 -14.40 -27.93 -6.68
C LEU A 55 -12.95 -27.43 -6.67
N LEU A 56 -11.98 -28.33 -6.92
CA LEU A 56 -10.58 -27.94 -7.07
C LEU A 56 -10.41 -27.14 -8.37
N ASP A 57 -9.77 -25.99 -8.26
CA ASP A 57 -9.42 -25.15 -9.41
C ASP A 57 -8.17 -25.72 -10.08
N LYS A 58 -8.37 -26.42 -11.22
CA LYS A 58 -7.32 -27.07 -12.00
C LYS A 58 -6.55 -26.13 -12.93
N ARG A 59 -6.88 -24.83 -12.95
CA ARG A 59 -6.13 -23.87 -13.76
C ARG A 59 -4.70 -23.77 -13.22
N TYR A 60 -3.74 -23.60 -14.12
CA TYR A 60 -2.42 -23.13 -13.72
C TYR A 60 -2.50 -21.69 -13.21
N LEU A 61 -1.56 -21.29 -12.36
CA LEU A 61 -1.51 -19.94 -11.84
C LEU A 61 -1.39 -18.90 -12.96
N SER A 62 -0.66 -19.21 -14.03
CA SER A 62 -0.56 -18.39 -15.24
C SER A 62 -1.91 -18.16 -15.92
N ASP A 63 -2.71 -19.21 -16.10
CA ASP A 63 -4.07 -19.15 -16.66
C ASP A 63 -5.03 -18.37 -15.75
N PHE A 64 -4.91 -18.56 -14.43
CA PHE A 64 -5.65 -17.79 -13.45
C PHE A 64 -5.32 -16.29 -13.57
N ILE A 65 -4.05 -15.94 -13.66
CA ILE A 65 -3.58 -14.54 -13.80
C ILE A 65 -4.07 -13.93 -15.12
N ALA A 66 -4.02 -14.68 -16.22
CA ALA A 66 -4.52 -14.23 -17.52
C ALA A 66 -6.03 -13.95 -17.47
N THR A 67 -6.79 -14.84 -16.83
CA THR A 67 -8.24 -14.68 -16.62
C THR A 67 -8.53 -13.47 -15.74
N TRP A 68 -7.83 -13.33 -14.61
CA TRP A 68 -7.93 -12.16 -13.73
C TRP A 68 -7.63 -10.87 -14.49
N TRP A 69 -6.60 -10.85 -15.33
CA TRP A 69 -6.22 -9.68 -16.13
C TRP A 69 -7.34 -9.25 -17.09
N LEU A 70 -7.92 -10.22 -17.80
CA LEU A 70 -8.98 -10.02 -18.78
C LEU A 70 -10.26 -9.46 -18.14
N LEU A 71 -10.69 -10.08 -17.03
CA LEU A 71 -11.97 -9.77 -16.38
C LEU A 71 -11.89 -8.54 -15.48
N ILE A 72 -10.77 -8.36 -14.76
CA ILE A 72 -10.69 -7.43 -13.64
C ILE A 72 -9.45 -6.54 -13.71
N GLY A 73 -8.26 -7.14 -13.85
CA GLY A 73 -6.97 -6.52 -13.57
C GLY A 73 -6.66 -5.30 -14.43
N ARG A 74 -6.96 -5.36 -15.74
CA ARG A 74 -6.64 -4.30 -16.71
C ARG A 74 -7.31 -2.94 -16.43
N HIS A 75 -8.41 -2.94 -15.68
CA HIS A 75 -9.17 -1.73 -15.35
C HIS A 75 -8.77 -1.10 -14.01
N LYS A 76 -7.86 -1.73 -13.24
CA LYS A 76 -7.46 -1.21 -11.93
C LYS A 76 -6.33 -0.19 -12.04
N ASP A 77 -6.27 0.73 -11.08
CA ASP A 77 -5.11 1.59 -10.92
C ASP A 77 -3.83 0.77 -10.71
N TYR A 78 -2.75 1.20 -11.35
CA TYR A 78 -1.47 0.49 -11.34
C TYR A 78 -1.56 -0.96 -11.85
N ALA A 79 -2.51 -1.24 -12.76
CA ALA A 79 -2.76 -2.56 -13.36
C ALA A 79 -1.48 -3.30 -13.76
N ASN A 80 -0.63 -2.68 -14.60
CA ASN A 80 0.62 -3.30 -15.08
C ASN A 80 1.58 -3.68 -13.94
N ARG A 81 1.65 -2.87 -12.87
CA ARG A 81 2.49 -3.20 -11.72
C ARG A 81 1.95 -4.43 -10.99
N ARG A 82 0.62 -4.52 -10.82
CA ARG A 82 0.00 -5.69 -10.18
C ARG A 82 0.18 -6.94 -11.03
N LEU A 83 0.00 -6.83 -12.35
CA LEU A 83 0.25 -7.94 -13.27
C LEU A 83 1.70 -8.43 -13.16
N ASN A 84 2.68 -7.52 -13.19
CA ASN A 84 4.09 -7.88 -13.04
C ASN A 84 4.35 -8.60 -11.70
N ASN A 85 3.79 -8.11 -10.58
CA ASN A 85 3.92 -8.77 -9.28
C ASN A 85 3.37 -10.21 -9.32
N LEU A 86 2.18 -10.41 -9.91
CA LEU A 86 1.57 -11.74 -10.04
C LEU A 86 2.40 -12.65 -10.95
N GLN A 87 2.91 -12.14 -12.05
CA GLN A 87 3.78 -12.89 -12.97
C GLN A 87 5.10 -13.29 -12.29
N CYS A 88 5.69 -12.42 -11.46
CA CYS A 88 6.86 -12.77 -10.67
C CYS A 88 6.56 -13.91 -9.68
N ILE A 89 5.41 -13.86 -8.97
CA ILE A 89 4.99 -14.94 -8.09
C ILE A 89 4.83 -16.25 -8.87
N CYS A 90 4.17 -16.19 -10.02
CA CYS A 90 3.96 -17.34 -10.90
C CYS A 90 5.27 -18.00 -11.32
N LEU A 91 6.23 -17.20 -11.78
CA LEU A 91 7.56 -17.66 -12.16
C LEU A 91 8.33 -18.24 -10.96
N ASP A 92 8.31 -17.55 -9.82
CA ASP A 92 9.02 -17.96 -8.61
C ASP A 92 8.43 -19.24 -7.97
N MET A 93 7.14 -19.52 -8.19
CA MET A 93 6.46 -20.73 -7.72
C MET A 93 6.51 -21.88 -8.72
N GLY A 94 6.97 -21.64 -9.97
CA GLY A 94 7.03 -22.67 -11.00
C GLY A 94 5.68 -22.98 -11.66
N ASP A 95 4.78 -21.99 -11.71
CA ASP A 95 3.43 -22.10 -12.28
C ASP A 95 2.61 -23.30 -11.76
N PRO A 96 2.35 -23.37 -10.44
CA PRO A 96 1.58 -24.46 -9.85
C PRO A 96 0.10 -24.40 -10.27
N MET A 97 -0.63 -25.51 -10.10
CA MET A 97 -2.08 -25.49 -10.22
C MET A 97 -2.69 -24.73 -9.02
N MET A 98 -3.79 -24.02 -9.25
CA MET A 98 -4.41 -23.18 -8.22
C MET A 98 -4.79 -23.93 -6.94
N TYR A 99 -5.13 -25.21 -7.04
CA TYR A 99 -5.45 -26.04 -5.86
C TYR A 99 -4.22 -26.49 -5.05
N GLU A 100 -3.02 -26.40 -5.62
CA GLU A 100 -1.77 -26.77 -4.93
C GLU A 100 -1.24 -25.63 -4.05
N ILE A 101 -1.74 -24.41 -4.28
CA ILE A 101 -1.29 -23.20 -3.57
C ILE A 101 -1.97 -23.15 -2.19
N ASP A 102 -1.31 -23.75 -1.20
CA ASP A 102 -1.72 -23.73 0.21
C ASP A 102 -0.88 -22.76 1.06
N GLU A 103 -1.14 -22.66 2.37
CA GLU A 103 -0.37 -21.79 3.26
C GLU A 103 1.12 -22.14 3.27
N ARG A 104 1.44 -23.44 3.13
CA ARG A 104 2.81 -23.93 3.16
C ARG A 104 3.57 -23.47 1.93
N MET A 105 2.99 -23.59 0.73
CA MET A 105 3.61 -23.14 -0.51
C MET A 105 3.87 -21.62 -0.49
N VAL A 106 2.93 -20.84 0.06
CA VAL A 106 3.12 -19.39 0.24
C VAL A 106 4.24 -19.09 1.26
N ALA A 107 4.34 -19.87 2.34
CA ALA A 107 5.44 -19.73 3.31
C ALA A 107 6.81 -20.08 2.71
N GLU A 108 6.89 -21.17 1.93
CA GLU A 108 8.10 -21.58 1.22
C GLU A 108 8.53 -20.54 0.18
N TYR A 109 7.57 -19.96 -0.57
CA TYR A 109 7.82 -18.83 -1.47
C TYR A 109 8.45 -17.64 -0.73
N ARG A 110 7.91 -17.25 0.43
CA ARG A 110 8.46 -16.14 1.23
C ARG A 110 9.87 -16.43 1.71
N SER A 111 10.12 -17.64 2.22
CA SER A 111 11.44 -18.05 2.73
C SER A 111 12.48 -17.96 1.63
N ARG A 112 12.18 -18.55 0.47
CA ARG A 112 13.08 -18.55 -0.69
C ARG A 112 13.41 -17.14 -1.17
N ARG A 113 12.42 -16.25 -1.20
CA ARG A 113 12.61 -14.84 -1.61
C ARG A 113 13.47 -14.08 -0.60
N LEU A 114 13.30 -14.34 0.70
CA LEU A 114 14.16 -13.78 1.73
C LEU A 114 15.61 -14.28 1.59
N ASP A 115 15.81 -15.57 1.32
CA ASP A 115 17.13 -16.16 1.11
C ASP A 115 17.83 -15.59 -0.14
N GLN A 116 17.05 -15.22 -1.16
CA GLN A 116 17.52 -14.49 -2.35
C GLN A 116 17.82 -13.00 -2.08
N GLY A 117 17.64 -12.53 -0.84
CA GLY A 117 17.90 -11.14 -0.45
C GLY A 117 16.79 -10.16 -0.84
N VAL A 118 15.61 -10.64 -1.23
CA VAL A 118 14.46 -9.77 -1.55
C VAL A 118 13.94 -9.12 -0.28
N LYS A 119 13.70 -7.80 -0.32
CA LYS A 119 13.20 -7.04 0.82
C LYS A 119 11.82 -7.53 1.26
N ALA A 120 11.63 -7.64 2.58
CA ALA A 120 10.34 -7.98 3.20
C ALA A 120 9.17 -7.15 2.68
N SER A 121 9.37 -5.85 2.46
CA SER A 121 8.35 -4.95 1.90
C SER A 121 7.91 -5.34 0.49
N THR A 122 8.86 -5.78 -0.35
CA THR A 122 8.56 -6.25 -1.71
C THR A 122 7.72 -7.52 -1.65
N ILE A 123 8.11 -8.49 -0.82
CA ILE A 123 7.36 -9.74 -0.64
C ILE A 123 5.95 -9.46 -0.09
N ASN A 124 5.82 -8.56 0.89
CA ASN A 124 4.50 -8.15 1.40
C ASN A 124 3.64 -7.51 0.29
N HIS A 125 4.21 -6.73 -0.62
CA HIS A 125 3.49 -6.15 -1.76
C HIS A 125 3.08 -7.21 -2.81
N ASP A 126 3.95 -8.17 -3.09
CA ASP A 126 3.66 -9.30 -3.98
C ASP A 126 2.47 -10.10 -3.44
N LEU A 127 2.53 -10.52 -2.17
CA LEU A 127 1.45 -11.26 -1.52
C LEU A 127 0.16 -10.46 -1.38
N PHE A 128 0.25 -9.15 -1.16
CA PHE A 128 -0.93 -8.28 -1.18
C PHE A 128 -1.60 -8.27 -2.55
N ALA A 129 -0.82 -8.18 -3.64
CA ALA A 129 -1.36 -8.23 -4.99
C ALA A 129 -2.03 -9.58 -5.28
N PHE A 130 -1.41 -10.68 -4.87
CA PHE A 130 -1.97 -12.03 -5.01
C PHE A 130 -3.26 -12.22 -4.22
N SER A 131 -3.24 -11.89 -2.93
CA SER A 131 -4.44 -11.91 -2.07
C SER A 131 -5.58 -11.06 -2.65
N ALA A 132 -5.27 -9.89 -3.22
CA ALA A 132 -6.27 -9.04 -3.84
C ALA A 132 -6.83 -9.62 -5.15
N ALA A 133 -6.02 -10.34 -5.93
CA ALA A 133 -6.47 -11.02 -7.13
C ALA A 133 -7.40 -12.20 -6.80
N LEU A 134 -7.02 -13.05 -5.85
CA LEU A 134 -7.86 -14.15 -5.34
C LEU A 134 -9.22 -13.64 -4.85
N LYS A 135 -9.21 -12.59 -4.01
CA LYS A 135 -10.44 -11.97 -3.49
C LYS A 135 -11.33 -11.44 -4.63
N ALA A 136 -10.75 -10.73 -5.59
CA ALA A 136 -11.52 -10.14 -6.69
C ALA A 136 -12.14 -11.20 -7.61
N MET A 137 -11.43 -12.31 -7.86
CA MET A 137 -11.97 -13.43 -8.63
C MET A 137 -13.08 -14.17 -7.88
N ALA A 138 -12.93 -14.33 -6.55
CA ALA A 138 -13.97 -14.91 -5.71
C ALA A 138 -15.24 -14.06 -5.68
N GLU A 139 -15.12 -12.73 -5.64
CA GLU A 139 -16.27 -11.80 -5.66
C GLU A 139 -17.13 -11.93 -6.93
N ILE A 140 -16.56 -12.36 -8.06
CA ILE A 140 -17.29 -12.59 -9.31
C ILE A 140 -17.63 -14.07 -9.56
N GLY A 141 -17.38 -14.95 -8.60
CA GLY A 141 -17.64 -16.39 -8.72
C GLY A 141 -16.68 -17.15 -9.64
N GLU A 142 -15.55 -16.55 -10.02
CA GLU A 142 -14.54 -17.19 -10.87
C GLU A 142 -13.51 -17.98 -10.05
N TYR A 143 -13.50 -17.86 -8.72
CA TYR A 143 -12.59 -18.59 -7.84
C TYR A 143 -13.33 -19.01 -6.56
N HIS A 144 -13.20 -20.29 -6.19
CA HIS A 144 -13.92 -20.88 -5.06
C HIS A 144 -12.99 -21.44 -3.97
N GLY A 145 -11.68 -21.36 -4.16
CA GLY A 145 -10.70 -21.79 -3.17
C GLY A 145 -10.55 -20.81 -2.00
N SER A 146 -9.84 -21.23 -0.96
CA SER A 146 -9.46 -20.36 0.15
C SER A 146 -8.32 -19.41 -0.25
N ASN A 147 -8.13 -18.32 0.49
CA ASN A 147 -7.00 -17.42 0.27
C ASN A 147 -5.86 -17.76 1.26
N PRO A 148 -4.79 -18.45 0.84
CA PRO A 148 -3.72 -18.92 1.71
C PRO A 148 -2.85 -17.79 2.28
N VAL A 149 -2.93 -16.59 1.72
CA VAL A 149 -2.16 -15.43 2.19
C VAL A 149 -2.72 -14.89 3.52
N LEU A 150 -4.03 -15.01 3.74
CA LEU A 150 -4.68 -14.43 4.93
C LEU A 150 -4.27 -15.11 6.23
N SER A 151 -3.94 -16.39 6.17
CA SER A 151 -3.49 -17.20 7.31
C SER A 151 -2.09 -16.82 7.79
N LEU A 152 -1.33 -16.05 7.00
CA LEU A 152 0.07 -15.76 7.29
C LEU A 152 0.29 -14.33 7.79
N PRO A 153 1.06 -14.12 8.87
CA PRO A 153 1.40 -12.78 9.32
C PRO A 153 2.30 -12.07 8.30
N ARG A 154 2.17 -10.76 8.16
CA ARG A 154 3.05 -9.95 7.31
C ARG A 154 4.50 -10.05 7.78
N LEU A 155 5.45 -10.02 6.86
CA LEU A 155 6.87 -9.93 7.22
C LEU A 155 7.11 -8.60 7.93
N LYS A 156 7.89 -8.63 9.02
CA LYS A 156 8.34 -7.41 9.68
C LYS A 156 9.25 -6.64 8.72
N GLU A 157 8.91 -5.40 8.48
CA GLU A 157 9.70 -4.51 7.64
C GLU A 157 10.66 -3.71 8.54
N LYS A 158 11.93 -3.61 8.14
CA LYS A 158 12.84 -2.64 8.75
C LYS A 158 12.45 -1.28 8.22
N THR A 159 11.94 -0.40 9.09
CA THR A 159 11.70 1.00 8.73
C THR A 159 13.05 1.64 8.44
N PRO A 160 13.35 2.05 7.18
CA PRO A 160 14.60 2.75 6.91
C PRO A 160 14.58 4.09 7.63
N GLU A 161 15.74 4.50 8.16
CA GLU A 161 15.89 5.86 8.70
C GLU A 161 15.54 6.89 7.60
N MET A 162 14.80 7.92 8.03
CA MET A 162 14.35 8.97 7.14
C MET A 162 15.51 9.92 6.84
N ALA A 163 16.00 9.90 5.61
CA ALA A 163 17.00 10.86 5.19
C ALA A 163 16.34 12.24 4.94
N TYR A 164 17.02 13.28 5.39
CA TYR A 164 16.75 14.68 5.06
C TYR A 164 18.07 15.41 4.80
N LEU A 165 18.00 16.62 4.24
CA LEU A 165 19.18 17.46 4.01
C LEU A 165 19.37 18.43 5.16
N ASN A 166 20.60 18.60 5.66
CA ASN A 166 20.94 19.68 6.59
C ASN A 166 21.11 21.03 5.84
N HIS A 167 21.36 22.12 6.57
CA HIS A 167 21.49 23.46 5.97
C HIS A 167 22.62 23.57 4.93
N GLU A 168 23.77 22.94 5.18
CA GLU A 168 24.91 22.93 4.25
C GLU A 168 24.59 22.14 2.98
N GLU A 169 23.98 20.95 3.12
CA GLU A 169 23.55 20.10 2.02
C GLU A 169 22.45 20.79 1.17
N ILE A 170 21.54 21.54 1.80
CA ILE A 170 20.55 22.37 1.09
C ILE A 170 21.27 23.44 0.24
N GLY A 171 22.23 24.16 0.84
CA GLY A 171 23.02 25.18 0.16
C GLY A 171 23.81 24.63 -1.02
N ALA A 172 24.47 23.48 -0.83
CA ALA A 172 25.19 22.76 -1.88
C ALA A 172 24.24 22.31 -3.00
N PHE A 173 23.09 21.72 -2.65
CA PHE A 173 22.09 21.27 -3.63
C PHE A 173 21.54 22.43 -4.48
N LEU A 174 21.18 23.55 -3.84
CA LEU A 174 20.72 24.74 -4.54
C LEU A 174 21.82 25.34 -5.43
N SER A 175 23.08 25.33 -4.99
CA SER A 175 24.22 25.79 -5.78
C SER A 175 24.44 24.94 -7.04
N ILE A 176 24.35 23.60 -6.93
CA ILE A 176 24.42 22.67 -8.08
C ILE A 176 23.26 22.90 -9.07
N CYS A 177 22.13 23.38 -8.58
CA CYS A 177 20.96 23.69 -9.40
C CYS A 177 20.98 25.11 -9.98
N LYS A 178 21.76 26.05 -9.43
CA LYS A 178 21.67 27.51 -9.68
C LYS A 178 21.74 27.90 -11.17
N GLY A 179 22.50 27.16 -11.98
CA GLY A 179 22.59 27.37 -13.45
C GLY A 179 21.60 26.56 -14.30
N SER A 180 20.71 25.78 -13.68
CA SER A 180 19.87 24.78 -14.36
C SER A 180 18.40 25.19 -14.49
N GLY A 181 18.08 26.49 -14.49
CA GLY A 181 16.73 27.00 -14.75
C GLY A 181 15.64 26.33 -13.92
N ASP A 182 14.80 25.52 -14.56
CA ASP A 182 13.67 24.83 -13.94
C ASP A 182 14.07 23.86 -12.82
N TYR A 183 15.27 23.26 -12.88
CA TYR A 183 15.75 22.42 -11.78
C TYR A 183 15.90 23.23 -10.49
N TYR A 184 16.41 24.47 -10.58
CA TYR A 184 16.53 25.37 -9.43
C TYR A 184 15.16 25.80 -8.92
N ARG A 185 14.29 26.26 -9.83
CA ARG A 185 12.93 26.70 -9.46
C ARG A 185 12.14 25.58 -8.79
N MET A 186 12.23 24.36 -9.32
CA MET A 186 11.57 23.19 -8.75
C MET A 186 12.17 22.78 -7.40
N ALA A 187 13.49 22.85 -7.23
CA ALA A 187 14.15 22.59 -5.95
C ALA A 187 13.66 23.58 -4.87
N VAL A 188 13.61 24.88 -5.19
CA VAL A 188 13.09 25.91 -4.27
C VAL A 188 11.63 25.65 -3.91
N LEU A 189 10.77 25.34 -4.90
CA LEU A 189 9.37 25.00 -4.63
C LEU A 189 9.22 23.81 -3.69
N LEU A 190 9.97 22.72 -3.94
CA LEU A 190 9.91 21.50 -3.13
C LEU A 190 10.33 21.78 -1.68
N LEU A 191 11.43 22.52 -1.49
CA LEU A 191 11.94 22.92 -0.18
C LEU A 191 11.05 23.95 0.53
N SER A 192 10.25 24.73 -0.20
CA SER A 192 9.38 25.76 0.39
C SER A 192 7.96 25.26 0.74
N THR A 193 7.53 24.14 0.15
CA THR A 193 6.13 23.66 0.27
C THR A 193 6.00 22.23 0.76
N GLY A 194 7.08 21.45 0.74
CA GLY A 194 7.04 20.02 1.05
C GLY A 194 6.14 19.21 0.11
N CYS A 195 5.80 19.72 -1.08
CA CYS A 195 4.97 18.98 -2.04
C CYS A 195 5.68 17.73 -2.59
N ARG A 196 4.91 16.79 -3.13
CA ARG A 196 5.48 15.58 -3.76
C ARG A 196 6.11 15.95 -5.10
N TRP A 197 7.12 15.18 -5.53
CA TRP A 197 7.76 15.34 -6.84
C TRP A 197 6.75 15.48 -7.99
N ASN A 198 5.78 14.58 -8.10
CA ASN A 198 4.78 14.62 -9.17
C ASN A 198 3.85 15.84 -9.06
N GLU A 199 3.53 16.30 -7.85
CA GLU A 199 2.72 17.51 -7.64
C GLU A 199 3.47 18.75 -8.15
N ALA A 200 4.77 18.85 -7.83
CA ALA A 200 5.63 19.91 -8.37
C ALA A 200 5.77 19.78 -9.89
N TYR A 201 6.07 18.59 -10.41
CA TYR A 201 6.31 18.34 -11.83
C TYR A 201 5.10 18.66 -12.71
N GLN A 202 3.89 18.43 -12.22
CA GLN A 202 2.64 18.73 -12.92
C GLN A 202 2.11 20.14 -12.64
N LEU A 203 2.81 20.96 -11.84
CA LEU A 203 2.35 22.29 -11.48
C LEU A 203 2.26 23.21 -12.71
N MET A 204 1.18 23.98 -12.77
CA MET A 204 0.90 24.93 -13.83
C MET A 204 0.85 26.36 -13.26
N GLY A 205 1.09 27.36 -14.10
CA GLY A 205 1.12 28.77 -13.67
C GLY A 205 -0.20 29.23 -13.03
N GLU A 206 -1.34 28.76 -13.55
CA GLU A 206 -2.69 29.04 -13.03
C GLU A 206 -2.96 28.45 -11.64
N HIS A 207 -2.18 27.44 -11.22
CA HIS A 207 -2.28 26.87 -9.89
C HIS A 207 -1.63 27.76 -8.81
N ILE A 208 -0.95 28.84 -9.18
CA ILE A 208 -0.37 29.80 -8.24
C ILE A 208 -1.22 31.08 -8.27
N ILE A 209 -1.97 31.33 -7.20
CA ILE A 209 -2.92 32.46 -7.09
C ILE A 209 -2.45 33.36 -5.94
N GLY A 210 -1.96 34.56 -6.28
CA GLY A 210 -1.23 35.39 -5.33
C GLY A 210 -0.06 34.61 -4.72
N ASN A 211 0.00 34.57 -3.39
CA ASN A 211 1.05 33.89 -2.61
C ASN A 211 0.67 32.47 -2.17
N LYS A 212 -0.20 31.81 -2.95
CA LYS A 212 -0.73 30.50 -2.62
C LYS A 212 -0.54 29.53 -3.77
N VAL A 213 0.09 28.38 -3.49
CA VAL A 213 0.22 27.27 -4.43
C VAL A 213 -0.91 26.28 -4.17
N VAL A 214 -1.70 25.99 -5.19
CA VAL A 214 -2.84 25.08 -5.13
C VAL A 214 -2.43 23.72 -5.72
N PHE A 215 -2.49 22.67 -4.90
CA PHE A 215 -2.22 21.29 -5.34
C PHE A 215 -3.55 20.55 -5.54
N ASN A 216 -3.91 20.32 -6.81
CA ASN A 216 -5.19 19.71 -7.21
C ASN A 216 -5.15 18.18 -7.27
N PHE A 217 -4.00 17.58 -7.64
CA PHE A 217 -3.87 16.14 -7.87
C PHE A 217 -3.02 15.47 -6.80
N THR A 218 -3.64 15.13 -5.68
CA THR A 218 -2.99 14.31 -4.65
C THR A 218 -3.50 12.87 -4.77
N LYS A 219 -2.69 11.88 -4.37
CA LYS A 219 -3.02 10.44 -4.38
C LYS A 219 -4.34 10.09 -3.63
N ASN A 220 -4.89 11.03 -2.86
CA ASN A 220 -6.14 10.90 -2.09
C ASN A 220 -7.23 11.93 -2.48
N ASN A 221 -7.12 12.55 -3.65
CA ASN A 221 -8.15 13.43 -4.23
C ASN A 221 -8.56 14.64 -3.37
N LYS A 222 -7.74 15.06 -2.40
CA LYS A 222 -7.98 16.26 -1.59
C LYS A 222 -7.12 17.41 -2.09
N ARG A 223 -7.78 18.48 -2.55
CA ARG A 223 -7.16 19.77 -2.86
C ARG A 223 -6.58 20.37 -1.59
N ARG A 224 -5.36 20.90 -1.67
CA ARG A 224 -4.76 21.67 -0.58
C ARG A 224 -4.05 22.90 -1.09
N VAL A 225 -3.93 23.90 -0.24
CA VAL A 225 -3.32 25.19 -0.54
C VAL A 225 -2.16 25.43 0.41
N VAL A 226 -1.00 25.77 -0.13
CA VAL A 226 0.21 26.06 0.65
C VAL A 226 0.62 27.52 0.39
N PRO A 227 0.66 28.38 1.42
CA PRO A 227 1.18 29.73 1.26
C PRO A 227 2.70 29.70 1.05
N VAL A 228 3.21 30.61 0.23
CA VAL A 228 4.64 30.78 -0.07
C VAL A 228 4.98 32.27 -0.08
N SER A 229 6.25 32.63 0.09
CA SER A 229 6.68 34.03 0.04
C SER A 229 6.60 34.61 -1.38
N ASP A 230 6.55 35.94 -1.47
CA ASP A 230 6.61 36.65 -2.75
C ASP A 230 7.85 36.29 -3.56
N ASP A 231 9.00 36.09 -2.89
CA ASP A 231 10.25 35.66 -3.53
C ASP A 231 10.10 34.31 -4.23
N VAL A 232 9.44 33.35 -3.57
CA VAL A 232 9.19 32.02 -4.14
C VAL A 232 8.25 32.16 -5.34
N VAL A 233 7.19 32.96 -5.26
CA VAL A 233 6.27 33.20 -6.38
C VAL A 233 7.02 33.83 -7.56
N ARG A 234 7.79 34.90 -7.33
CA ARG A 234 8.57 35.59 -8.37
C ARG A 234 9.52 34.65 -9.08
N LEU A 235 10.19 33.77 -8.34
CA LEU A 235 11.16 32.82 -8.89
C LEU A 235 10.47 31.67 -9.65
N VAL A 236 9.42 31.09 -9.06
CA VAL A 236 8.79 29.86 -9.56
C VAL A 236 7.80 30.13 -10.69
N LYS A 237 6.94 31.14 -10.54
CA LYS A 237 5.87 31.49 -11.48
C LYS A 237 6.39 32.36 -12.65
N HIS A 238 7.34 31.81 -13.40
CA HIS A 238 7.92 32.48 -14.58
C HIS A 238 6.99 32.47 -15.81
N ARG A 239 5.79 31.88 -15.71
CA ARG A 239 4.75 31.85 -16.76
C ARG A 239 3.37 32.00 -16.12
N LYS A 240 2.43 32.66 -16.80
CA LYS A 240 1.05 32.83 -16.32
C LYS A 240 0.25 31.52 -16.32
N GLU A 241 0.36 30.75 -17.41
CA GLU A 241 -0.43 29.54 -17.67
C GLU A 241 0.46 28.40 -18.20
N GLY A 242 -0.06 27.17 -18.12
CA GLY A 242 0.63 25.96 -18.58
C GLY A 242 1.71 25.46 -17.61
N ARG A 243 2.35 24.34 -17.99
CA ARG A 243 3.36 23.67 -17.14
C ARG A 243 4.54 24.59 -16.82
N LEU A 244 4.86 24.67 -15.54
CA LEU A 244 5.99 25.47 -15.05
C LEU A 244 7.32 24.76 -15.28
N PHE A 245 7.44 23.46 -15.02
CA PHE A 245 8.75 22.81 -15.03
C PHE A 245 8.91 21.81 -16.18
N ARG A 246 10.05 21.87 -16.85
CA ARG A 246 10.53 20.84 -17.78
C ARG A 246 11.82 20.23 -17.25
N VAL A 247 11.68 19.29 -16.33
CA VAL A 247 12.82 18.61 -15.68
C VAL A 247 12.79 17.10 -15.91
N SER A 248 13.96 16.49 -15.93
CA SER A 248 14.09 15.03 -15.89
C SER A 248 14.34 14.58 -14.46
N TYR A 249 13.50 13.65 -13.98
CA TYR A 249 13.67 13.07 -12.63
C TYR A 249 15.05 12.41 -12.47
N LYS A 250 15.58 11.75 -13.51
CA LYS A 250 16.90 11.10 -13.49
C LYS A 250 18.00 12.13 -13.19
N TRP A 251 18.00 13.26 -13.90
CA TRP A 251 19.00 14.32 -13.73
C TRP A 251 18.84 15.06 -12.40
N PHE A 252 17.60 15.29 -11.95
CA PHE A 252 17.34 15.89 -10.65
C PHE A 252 17.88 15.01 -9.52
N ARG A 253 17.62 13.69 -9.58
CA ARG A 253 18.16 12.70 -8.64
C ARG A 253 19.69 12.67 -8.66
N LEU A 254 20.33 12.79 -9.82
CA LEU A 254 21.79 12.85 -9.91
C LEU A 254 22.34 14.09 -9.19
N LYS A 255 21.80 15.28 -9.45
CA LYS A 255 22.18 16.52 -8.75
C LYS A 255 22.02 16.40 -7.24
N LEU A 256 20.92 15.78 -6.81
CA LEU A 256 20.65 15.53 -5.39
C LEU A 256 21.65 14.54 -4.77
N LYS A 257 22.03 13.47 -5.48
CA LYS A 257 23.08 12.54 -5.03
C LYS A 257 24.45 13.18 -4.95
N VAL A 258 24.76 14.17 -5.80
CA VAL A 258 26.01 14.94 -5.66
C VAL A 258 26.01 15.74 -4.37
N ALA A 259 24.89 16.37 -4.00
CA ALA A 259 24.78 17.12 -2.75
C ALA A 259 24.72 16.21 -1.51
N LYS A 260 24.14 15.01 -1.62
CA LYS A 260 24.03 14.02 -0.54
C LYS A 260 24.39 12.62 -1.05
N PRO A 261 25.69 12.26 -1.07
CA PRO A 261 26.17 10.98 -1.62
C PRO A 261 25.58 9.75 -0.91
N ASN A 262 25.38 9.84 0.41
CA ASN A 262 24.87 8.76 1.25
C ASN A 262 23.34 8.63 1.25
N LEU A 263 22.64 9.26 0.30
CA LEU A 263 21.19 9.20 0.21
C LEU A 263 20.72 7.77 -0.13
N PRO A 264 19.90 7.12 0.73
CA PRO A 264 19.43 5.76 0.48
C PRO A 264 18.65 5.65 -0.83
N ASP A 265 18.81 4.52 -1.51
CA ASP A 265 18.09 4.28 -2.76
C ASP A 265 16.57 4.23 -2.54
N GLY A 266 15.85 4.88 -3.46
CA GLY A 266 14.40 5.04 -3.39
C GLY A 266 13.93 6.28 -2.63
N GLN A 267 14.75 6.91 -1.78
CA GLN A 267 14.31 8.08 -0.99
C GLN A 267 14.41 9.42 -1.74
N ALA A 268 15.14 9.48 -2.86
CA ALA A 268 15.35 10.72 -3.61
C ALA A 268 14.07 11.44 -4.06
N VAL A 269 12.97 10.72 -4.31
CA VAL A 269 11.67 11.30 -4.68
C VAL A 269 11.08 12.17 -3.56
N HIS A 270 11.41 11.83 -2.31
CA HIS A 270 10.75 12.39 -1.13
C HIS A 270 11.71 13.08 -0.16
N VAL A 271 13.03 12.98 -0.35
CA VAL A 271 14.00 13.58 0.57
C VAL A 271 13.76 15.08 0.77
N LEU A 272 13.44 15.85 -0.28
CA LEU A 272 13.21 17.30 -0.13
C LEU A 272 11.91 17.61 0.63
N ARG A 273 10.92 16.73 0.55
CA ARG A 273 9.71 16.81 1.37
C ARG A 273 10.01 16.50 2.83
N HIS A 274 10.83 15.48 3.09
CA HIS A 274 11.32 15.17 4.43
C HIS A 274 12.15 16.33 4.97
N THR A 275 13.04 16.92 4.17
CA THR A 275 13.79 18.14 4.50
C THR A 275 12.85 19.27 4.91
N PHE A 276 11.85 19.61 4.09
CA PHE A 276 10.88 20.64 4.48
C PHE A 276 10.22 20.32 5.81
N ALA A 277 9.70 19.10 5.98
CA ALA A 277 8.97 18.70 7.18
C ALA A 277 9.83 18.68 8.45
N THR A 278 11.04 18.13 8.37
CA THR A 278 12.01 18.09 9.45
C THR A 278 12.41 19.50 9.88
N HIS A 279 12.82 20.36 8.94
CA HIS A 279 13.20 21.74 9.26
C HIS A 279 12.00 22.57 9.75
N PHE A 280 10.81 22.32 9.22
CA PHE A 280 9.59 22.96 9.71
C PHE A 280 9.35 22.66 11.20
N MET A 281 9.52 21.39 11.63
CA MET A 281 9.40 21.02 13.04
C MET A 281 10.56 21.55 13.89
N MET A 282 11.81 21.47 13.41
CA MET A 282 12.98 22.03 14.09
C MET A 282 12.83 23.53 14.38
N ASN A 283 12.18 24.25 13.47
CA ASN A 283 11.93 25.69 13.60
C ASN A 283 10.68 26.01 14.43
N GLY A 284 10.14 25.05 15.19
CA GLY A 284 8.99 25.25 16.07
C GLY A 284 7.63 25.24 15.38
N GLY A 285 7.56 24.69 14.18
CA GLY A 285 6.31 24.58 13.43
C GLY A 285 5.29 23.66 14.11
N ASN A 286 4.01 24.03 14.04
CA ASN A 286 2.93 23.21 14.61
C ASN A 286 2.67 21.94 13.78
N ILE A 287 2.64 20.77 14.43
CA ILE A 287 2.49 19.45 13.78
C ILE A 287 1.15 19.31 13.00
N ILE A 288 0.07 19.93 13.48
CA ILE A 288 -1.24 19.91 12.81
C ILE A 288 -1.20 20.78 11.54
N SER A 289 -0.51 21.93 11.61
CA SER A 289 -0.23 22.75 10.42
C SER A 289 0.60 21.99 9.40
N LEU A 290 1.65 21.28 9.85
CA LEU A 290 2.46 20.44 8.97
C LEU A 290 1.63 19.34 8.30
N GLN A 291 0.75 18.66 9.04
CA GLN A 291 -0.16 17.63 8.49
C GLN A 291 -1.00 18.20 7.32
N LYS A 292 -1.57 19.41 7.51
CA LYS A 292 -2.37 20.09 6.48
C LYS A 292 -1.53 20.50 5.27
N ILE A 293 -0.34 21.07 5.50
CA ILE A 293 0.60 21.47 4.43
C ILE A 293 1.04 20.25 3.60
N LEU A 294 1.38 19.16 4.27
CA LEU A 294 1.79 17.90 3.64
C LEU A 294 0.61 17.16 2.99
N GLY A 295 -0.63 17.42 3.44
CA GLY A 295 -1.83 16.74 2.97
C GLY A 295 -1.89 15.28 3.42
N HIS A 296 -1.46 15.00 4.65
CA HIS A 296 -1.60 13.67 5.25
C HIS A 296 -3.04 13.47 5.76
N ALA A 297 -3.66 12.38 5.34
CA ALA A 297 -5.03 12.05 5.78
C ALA A 297 -5.06 11.57 7.24
N ASP A 298 -3.98 10.91 7.66
CA ASP A 298 -3.79 10.40 9.02
C ASP A 298 -2.60 11.14 9.67
N ILE A 299 -2.80 11.61 10.90
CA ILE A 299 -1.77 12.31 11.66
C ILE A 299 -0.57 11.40 11.97
N SER A 300 -0.77 10.08 12.06
CA SER A 300 0.30 9.10 12.30
C SER A 300 1.46 9.25 11.29
N GLN A 301 1.15 9.62 10.05
CA GLN A 301 2.13 9.88 8.98
C GLN A 301 3.00 11.11 9.25
N THR A 302 2.45 12.10 9.94
CA THR A 302 3.15 13.34 10.31
C THR A 302 3.89 13.17 11.64
N MET A 303 3.40 12.30 12.53
CA MET A 303 4.06 12.04 13.82
C MET A 303 5.48 11.51 13.67
N THR A 304 5.87 10.96 12.52
CA THR A 304 7.27 10.63 12.23
C THR A 304 8.22 11.82 12.37
N TYR A 305 7.75 13.07 12.23
CA TYR A 305 8.57 14.28 12.41
C TYR A 305 8.49 14.90 13.81
N ALA A 306 7.63 14.40 14.70
CA ALA A 306 7.34 15.05 15.98
C ALA A 306 8.59 15.18 16.88
N HIS A 307 9.49 14.19 16.82
CA HIS A 307 10.74 14.17 17.58
C HIS A 307 11.74 15.27 17.17
N PHE A 308 11.50 15.99 16.07
CA PHE A 308 12.31 17.14 15.67
C PHE A 308 11.81 18.46 16.26
N SER A 309 10.63 18.46 16.89
CA SER A 309 10.14 19.64 17.60
C SER A 309 11.10 19.97 18.74
N PRO A 310 11.41 21.25 18.98
CA PRO A 310 12.04 21.69 20.23
C PRO A 310 11.25 21.16 21.43
N ASP A 311 11.93 20.85 22.53
CA ASP A 311 11.30 20.43 23.78
C ASP A 311 10.55 21.61 24.39
N TYR A 312 9.21 21.57 24.28
CA TYR A 312 8.29 22.59 24.80
C TYR A 312 7.71 22.20 26.17
N LEU A 313 8.37 21.33 26.95
CA LEU A 313 7.87 20.97 28.28
C LEU A 313 7.73 22.21 29.19
N SER A 314 8.52 23.25 28.96
CA SER A 314 8.40 24.56 29.60
C SER A 314 7.13 25.34 29.21
N ASP A 315 6.53 25.08 28.04
CA ASP A 315 5.31 25.75 27.60
C ASP A 315 4.12 25.41 28.50
N ALA A 316 4.15 24.25 29.17
CA ALA A 316 3.16 23.92 30.19
C ALA A 316 3.15 24.96 31.33
N VAL A 317 4.30 25.55 31.66
CA VAL A 317 4.38 26.63 32.66
C VAL A 317 3.89 27.96 32.08
N MET A 318 4.19 28.24 30.81
CA MET A 318 3.85 29.50 30.15
C MET A 318 2.39 29.60 29.68
N HIS A 319 1.74 28.47 29.40
CA HIS A 319 0.42 28.41 28.76
C HIS A 319 -0.62 27.64 29.58
N ASN A 320 -0.32 27.29 30.83
CA ASN A 320 -1.38 26.80 31.73
C ASN A 320 -2.34 27.94 32.08
N PRO A 321 -3.60 27.64 32.43
CA PRO A 321 -4.62 28.66 32.72
C PRO A 321 -4.33 29.54 33.94
N LEU A 322 -3.28 29.26 34.72
CA LEU A 322 -2.92 29.98 35.94
C LEU A 322 -1.62 30.79 35.78
N CYS A 323 -1.02 30.85 34.59
CA CYS A 323 0.29 31.49 34.41
C CYS A 323 0.31 32.98 34.79
N ASP A 324 -0.83 33.66 34.64
CA ASP A 324 -1.02 35.07 35.01
C ASP A 324 -1.92 35.26 36.25
N MET A 325 -2.23 34.19 36.99
CA MET A 325 -3.10 34.22 38.17
C MET A 325 -2.31 34.01 39.46
N SER A 326 -2.59 34.81 40.49
CA SER A 326 -2.11 34.50 41.83
C SER A 326 -2.78 33.21 42.33
N ILE A 327 -1.96 32.24 42.73
CA ILE A 327 -2.40 30.97 43.34
C ILE A 327 -2.31 31.02 44.87
N GLU A 328 -2.00 32.18 45.45
CA GLU A 328 -1.94 32.34 46.91
C GLU A 328 -3.34 32.19 47.49
N CYS A 329 -3.53 31.15 48.31
CA CYS A 329 -4.78 30.90 49.00
C CYS A 329 -4.82 31.76 50.28
N PRO A 330 -5.73 32.75 50.41
CA PRO A 330 -5.73 33.71 51.51
C PRO A 330 -6.11 33.11 52.88
N HIS A 331 -6.37 31.81 52.99
CA HIS A 331 -6.72 31.13 54.24
C HIS A 331 -5.73 30.02 54.63
N PHE A 332 -4.62 29.88 53.89
CA PHE A 332 -3.56 28.95 54.28
C PHE A 332 -2.60 29.65 55.25
N GLU A 333 -3.10 30.04 56.43
CA GLU A 333 -2.23 30.32 57.57
C GLU A 333 -1.54 29.02 57.95
N GLU A 334 -0.21 29.02 57.90
CA GLU A 334 0.61 27.98 58.52
C GLU A 334 0.18 27.85 59.98
N LYS A 335 -0.61 26.81 60.29
CA LYS A 335 -0.62 26.27 61.65
C LYS A 335 0.78 25.70 61.88
N GLY A 336 1.56 26.51 62.58
CA GLY A 336 2.98 26.32 62.81
C GLY A 336 3.38 24.93 63.27
N ARG A 337 4.66 24.65 63.02
CA ARG A 337 5.48 23.76 63.84
C ARG A 337 6.64 24.54 64.39
#